data_AF-A0A3M1NC61-F1
#
_entry.id   AF-A0A3M1NC61-F1
#
_cell.length_a   1.000
_cell.length_b   1.000
_cell.length_c   1.000
_cell.angle_alpha   90.00
_cell.angle_beta   90.00
_cell.angle_gamma   90.00
#
_symmetry.space_group_name_H-M   'P 1'
#
loop_
_entity.id
_entity.type
_entity.pdbx_description
1 polymer ?
#
loop_
_entity_poly.entity_id
_entity_poly.type
_entity_poly.pdbx_seq_one_letter_code
_entity_poly.pdbx_strand_id
1 'polypeptide(L)'
;MQTPLTPLQPVTDKIRGEGLTYDDVLLVPGRSAVMPREVSIETWLTRNIRLNAPLISAAMDTVTEARMAIAIAREGGVGVLHKNMTIEQQAAEVRRVKRSESGMILDPITLSPDDTVQAARAQMARYSIGGIPIVDA
;
A
#
# COMPACT_ATOMS: atom_id res chain seq x y z
N MET A 1 4.12 40.74 58.38
CA MET A 1 4.46 41.09 57.00
C MET A 1 3.95 39.96 56.10
N GLN A 2 2.86 40.18 55.37
CA GLN A 2 2.30 39.20 54.43
C GLN A 2 3.04 39.32 53.10
N THR A 3 3.71 38.24 52.68
CA THR A 3 4.28 38.11 51.34
C THR A 3 3.14 38.21 50.32
N PRO A 4 3.19 39.10 49.32
CA PRO A 4 2.12 39.21 48.34
C PRO A 4 2.08 37.94 47.48
N LEU A 5 0.88 37.36 47.33
CA LEU A 5 0.63 36.25 46.42
C LEU A 5 0.85 36.72 44.99
N THR A 6 1.73 36.04 44.26
CA THR A 6 1.92 36.27 42.82
C THR A 6 0.59 36.00 42.09
N PRO A 7 0.08 36.94 41.27
CA PRO A 7 -1.15 36.70 40.52
C PRO A 7 -0.93 35.57 39.52
N LEU A 8 -1.83 34.58 39.53
CA LEU A 8 -1.89 33.53 38.52
C LEU A 8 -2.07 34.18 37.15
N GLN A 9 -1.09 33.99 36.25
CA GLN A 9 -1.19 34.48 34.89
C GLN A 9 -2.39 33.83 34.19
N PRO A 10 -3.19 34.59 33.42
CA PRO A 10 -4.35 34.04 32.73
C PRO A 10 -3.87 33.07 31.65
N VAL A 11 -4.41 31.85 31.67
CA VAL A 11 -4.13 30.81 30.68
C VAL A 11 -4.90 31.15 29.39
N THR A 12 -4.48 32.16 28.65
CA THR A 12 -5.23 32.66 27.49
C THR A 12 -4.73 32.11 26.14
N ASP A 13 -3.62 31.36 26.12
CA ASP A 13 -3.00 30.86 24.88
C ASP A 13 -3.16 29.34 24.62
N LYS A 14 -4.04 28.65 25.36
CA LYS A 14 -4.20 27.20 25.22
C LYS A 14 -5.02 26.75 24.01
N ILE A 15 -5.96 27.58 23.54
CA ILE A 15 -6.86 27.23 22.43
C ILE A 15 -6.49 28.08 21.22
N ARG A 16 -5.91 27.45 20.20
CA ARG A 16 -5.37 28.11 18.99
C ARG A 16 -6.39 28.30 17.87
N GLY A 17 -7.53 27.63 17.93
CA GLY A 17 -8.56 27.70 16.90
C GLY A 17 -9.53 26.53 16.97
N GLU A 18 -10.46 26.52 16.02
CA GLU A 18 -11.44 25.47 15.82
C GLU A 18 -10.96 24.50 14.74
N GLY A 19 -11.23 23.20 14.92
CA GLY A 19 -10.93 22.16 13.94
C GLY A 19 -12.23 21.50 13.50
N LEU A 20 -12.37 21.28 12.20
CA LEU A 20 -13.54 20.63 11.60
C LEU A 20 -13.20 19.18 11.24
N THR A 21 -14.14 18.27 11.44
CA THR A 21 -14.10 16.87 10.96
C THR A 21 -15.05 16.68 9.77
N TYR A 22 -15.09 15.47 9.22
CA TYR A 22 -15.90 15.15 8.02
C TYR A 22 -17.40 15.44 8.22
N ASP A 23 -17.94 15.13 9.39
CA ASP A 23 -19.37 15.29 9.69
C ASP A 23 -19.78 16.75 9.95
N ASP A 24 -18.82 17.66 10.10
CA ASP A 24 -19.11 19.09 10.36
C ASP A 24 -19.39 19.87 9.06
N VAL A 25 -19.10 19.29 7.88
CA VAL A 25 -19.11 20.01 6.61
C VAL A 25 -19.79 19.24 5.49
N LEU A 26 -20.33 19.98 4.52
CA LEU A 26 -20.87 19.44 3.28
C LEU A 26 -20.28 20.16 2.07
N LEU A 27 -20.16 19.45 0.96
CA LEU A 27 -19.78 20.05 -0.32
C LEU A 27 -20.99 20.81 -0.89
N VAL A 28 -20.79 22.10 -1.19
CA VAL A 28 -21.81 22.92 -1.89
C VAL A 28 -21.82 22.53 -3.37
N PRO A 29 -22.97 22.08 -3.93
CA PRO A 29 -23.05 21.72 -5.33
C PRO A 29 -22.77 22.91 -6.26
N GLY A 30 -21.99 22.67 -7.31
CA GLY A 30 -21.71 23.64 -8.38
C GLY A 30 -22.25 23.15 -9.72
N ARG A 31 -22.32 24.05 -10.71
CA ARG A 31 -22.66 23.67 -12.09
C ARG A 31 -21.56 22.74 -12.65
N SER A 32 -21.94 21.56 -13.11
CA SER A 32 -21.05 20.63 -13.82
C SER A 32 -21.41 20.54 -15.30
N ALA A 33 -20.40 20.42 -16.15
CA ALA A 33 -20.53 20.05 -17.57
C ALA A 33 -19.99 18.64 -17.87
N VAL A 34 -19.53 17.92 -16.83
CA VAL A 34 -18.88 16.62 -16.94
C VAL A 34 -19.76 15.55 -16.29
N MET A 35 -19.90 14.40 -16.96
CA MET A 35 -20.62 13.26 -16.40
C MET A 35 -19.73 12.51 -15.38
N PRO A 36 -20.28 11.94 -14.29
CA PRO A 36 -19.47 11.25 -13.28
C PRO A 36 -18.52 10.18 -13.83
N ARG A 37 -18.93 9.44 -14.87
CA ARG A 37 -18.11 8.39 -15.52
C ARG A 37 -16.93 8.93 -16.35
N GLU A 38 -16.86 10.24 -16.58
CA GLU A 38 -15.84 10.91 -17.39
C GLU A 38 -14.82 11.66 -16.52
N VAL A 39 -15.04 11.69 -15.20
CA VAL A 39 -14.11 12.31 -14.25
C VAL A 39 -12.88 11.42 -14.08
N SER A 40 -11.69 11.99 -14.25
CA SER A 40 -10.45 11.30 -13.89
C SER A 40 -10.28 11.27 -12.38
N ILE A 41 -10.05 10.07 -11.84
CA ILE A 41 -9.72 9.84 -10.43
C ILE A 41 -8.23 9.51 -10.23
N GLU A 42 -7.41 9.69 -11.27
CA GLU A 42 -5.97 9.49 -11.16
C GLU A 42 -5.35 10.52 -10.21
N THR A 43 -4.36 10.10 -9.42
CA THR A 43 -3.70 10.99 -8.45
C THR A 43 -2.22 10.67 -8.31
N TRP A 44 -1.46 11.63 -7.77
CA TRP A 44 -0.05 11.46 -7.45
C TRP A 44 0.10 11.23 -5.94
N LEU A 45 0.60 10.05 -5.56
CA LEU A 45 0.94 9.77 -4.16
C LEU A 45 2.28 10.40 -3.78
N THR A 46 3.25 10.33 -4.69
CA THR A 46 4.57 10.97 -4.53
C THR A 46 4.98 11.59 -5.86
N ARG A 47 6.13 12.27 -5.91
CA ARG A 47 6.70 12.79 -7.17
C ARG A 47 6.91 11.72 -8.25
N ASN A 48 7.07 10.46 -7.85
CA ASN A 48 7.42 9.35 -8.74
C ASN A 48 6.35 8.24 -8.78
N ILE A 49 5.25 8.37 -8.03
CA ILE A 49 4.22 7.33 -7.90
C ILE A 49 2.87 7.93 -8.25
N ARG A 50 2.34 7.51 -9.40
CA ARG A 50 0.99 7.82 -9.88
C ARG A 50 0.07 6.63 -9.61
N LEU A 51 -1.13 6.91 -9.13
CA LEU A 51 -2.19 5.94 -8.89
C LEU A 51 -3.34 6.20 -9.86
N ASN A 52 -4.03 5.13 -10.27
CA ASN A 52 -5.23 5.26 -11.10
C ASN A 52 -6.47 5.54 -10.25
N ALA A 53 -6.43 5.23 -8.95
CA ALA A 53 -7.47 5.57 -7.97
C ALA A 53 -6.82 6.11 -6.67
N PRO A 54 -7.45 7.06 -5.96
CA PRO A 54 -6.87 7.69 -4.77
C PRO A 54 -7.11 6.84 -3.51
N LEU A 55 -6.76 5.55 -3.58
CA LEU A 55 -6.99 4.58 -2.51
C LEU A 55 -5.68 3.93 -2.06
N ILE A 56 -5.49 3.88 -0.75
CA ILE A 56 -4.33 3.30 -0.08
C ILE A 56 -4.82 2.41 1.07
N SER A 57 -4.38 1.15 1.14
CA SER A 57 -4.69 0.35 2.32
C SER A 57 -3.77 0.65 3.50
N ALA A 58 -4.35 0.56 4.69
CA ALA A 58 -3.64 0.76 5.94
C ALA A 58 -2.55 -0.30 6.16
N ALA A 59 -1.41 0.13 6.71
CA ALA A 59 -0.27 -0.73 7.05
C ALA A 59 -0.49 -1.50 8.36
N MET A 60 -1.56 -2.28 8.42
CA MET A 60 -1.99 -3.06 9.59
C MET A 60 -1.96 -4.56 9.27
N ASP A 61 -1.60 -5.37 10.25
CA ASP A 61 -1.52 -6.84 10.13
C ASP A 61 -2.85 -7.50 9.78
N THR A 62 -3.94 -6.96 10.29
CA THR A 62 -5.29 -7.41 9.96
C THR A 62 -5.81 -6.91 8.62
N VAL A 63 -5.08 -6.03 7.92
CA VAL A 63 -5.55 -5.36 6.71
C VAL A 63 -4.72 -5.72 5.49
N THR A 64 -3.39 -5.55 5.55
CA THR A 64 -2.56 -5.55 4.33
C THR A 64 -1.36 -6.48 4.38
N GLU A 65 -1.55 -7.67 3.83
CA GLU A 65 -0.48 -8.56 3.34
C GLU A 65 -0.47 -8.59 1.79
N ALA A 66 0.36 -9.44 1.17
CA ALA A 66 0.52 -9.48 -0.29
C ALA A 66 -0.81 -9.66 -1.03
N ARG A 67 -1.74 -10.45 -0.49
CA ARG A 67 -3.05 -10.66 -1.14
C ARG A 67 -3.82 -9.36 -1.30
N MET A 68 -3.90 -8.55 -0.24
CA MET A 68 -4.60 -7.25 -0.29
C MET A 68 -3.84 -6.25 -1.16
N ALA A 69 -2.51 -6.20 -1.03
CA ALA A 69 -1.69 -5.30 -1.83
C ALA A 69 -1.80 -5.57 -3.34
N ILE A 70 -1.86 -6.85 -3.75
CA ILE A 70 -2.11 -7.25 -5.15
C ILE A 70 -3.51 -6.83 -5.60
N ALA A 71 -4.53 -7.11 -4.77
CA ALA A 71 -5.92 -6.79 -5.12
C ALA A 71 -6.11 -5.28 -5.32
N ILE A 72 -5.62 -4.45 -4.40
CA ILE A 72 -5.75 -2.99 -4.50
C ILE A 72 -4.95 -2.43 -5.67
N ALA A 73 -3.76 -2.98 -5.96
CA ALA A 73 -2.98 -2.56 -7.11
C ALA A 73 -3.72 -2.83 -8.43
N ARG A 74 -4.44 -3.95 -8.54
CA ARG A 74 -5.28 -4.27 -9.71
C ARG A 74 -6.46 -3.31 -9.89
N GLU A 75 -7.03 -2.84 -8.78
CA GLU A 75 -8.07 -1.80 -8.78
C GLU A 75 -7.49 -0.38 -8.96
N GLY A 76 -6.19 -0.25 -9.17
CA GLY A 76 -5.53 1.03 -9.46
C GLY A 76 -5.05 1.84 -8.24
N GLY A 77 -5.18 1.29 -7.04
CA GLY A 77 -4.66 1.87 -5.79
C GLY A 77 -3.26 1.35 -5.43
N VAL A 78 -2.88 1.50 -4.15
CA VAL A 78 -1.63 0.93 -3.61
C VAL A 78 -1.82 0.32 -2.22
N GLY A 79 -1.19 -0.82 -1.97
CA GLY A 79 -1.17 -1.44 -0.64
C GLY A 79 0.13 -1.16 0.12
N VAL A 80 0.03 -0.86 1.42
CA VAL A 80 1.19 -0.72 2.31
C VAL A 80 1.27 -1.92 3.24
N LEU A 81 2.31 -2.74 3.11
CA LEU A 81 2.51 -3.90 3.97
C LEU A 81 2.81 -3.46 5.41
N HIS A 82 2.18 -4.12 6.37
CA HIS A 82 2.47 -3.91 7.79
C HIS A 82 3.88 -4.41 8.16
N LYS A 83 4.35 -4.00 9.35
CA LYS A 83 5.69 -4.35 9.88
C LYS A 83 5.66 -5.37 11.02
N ASN A 84 4.49 -5.95 11.32
CA ASN A 84 4.32 -6.95 12.39
C ASN A 84 4.74 -8.34 11.91
N MET A 85 5.96 -8.44 11.38
CA MET A 85 6.60 -9.66 10.88
C MET A 85 8.12 -9.43 10.78
N THR A 86 8.91 -10.48 10.55
CA THR A 86 10.36 -10.30 10.36
C THR A 86 10.67 -9.58 9.03
N ILE A 87 11.88 -9.04 8.91
CA ILE A 87 12.34 -8.36 7.70
C ILE A 87 12.28 -9.33 6.50
N GLU A 88 12.66 -10.58 6.71
CA GLU A 88 12.67 -11.63 5.68
C GLU A 88 11.25 -11.97 5.20
N GLN A 89 10.29 -12.02 6.12
CA GLN A 89 8.88 -12.24 5.82
C GLN A 89 8.30 -11.08 5.03
N GLN A 90 8.55 -9.83 5.47
CA GLN A 90 8.07 -8.66 4.76
C GLN A 90 8.66 -8.57 3.35
N ALA A 91 9.95 -8.86 3.19
CA ALA A 91 10.60 -8.93 1.90
C ALA A 91 10.00 -10.03 1.01
N ALA A 92 9.58 -11.16 1.58
CA ALA A 92 8.88 -12.22 0.85
C ALA A 92 7.50 -11.76 0.35
N GLU A 93 6.74 -11.05 1.17
CA GLU A 93 5.45 -10.44 0.78
C GLU A 93 5.64 -9.41 -0.35
N VAL A 94 6.64 -8.53 -0.26
CA VAL A 94 6.99 -7.59 -1.34
C VAL A 94 7.30 -8.34 -2.64
N ARG A 95 8.13 -9.39 -2.58
CA ARG A 95 8.46 -10.21 -3.76
C ARG A 95 7.22 -10.85 -4.38
N ARG A 96 6.29 -11.35 -3.57
CA ARG A 96 5.01 -11.91 -4.05
C ARG A 96 4.18 -10.85 -4.80
N VAL A 97 4.06 -9.64 -4.25
CA VAL A 97 3.33 -8.54 -4.91
C VAL A 97 3.97 -8.19 -6.24
N LYS A 98 5.28 -7.96 -6.28
CA LYS A 98 6.00 -7.56 -7.51
C LYS A 98 5.96 -8.63 -8.60
N ARG A 99 5.90 -9.92 -8.25
CA ARG A 99 5.82 -11.04 -9.21
C ARG A 99 4.41 -11.31 -9.75
N SER A 100 3.36 -10.75 -9.14
CA SER A 100 1.96 -11.11 -9.45
C SER A 100 1.50 -10.80 -10.89
N GLU A 101 2.09 -9.80 -11.56
CA GLU A 101 1.73 -9.39 -12.93
C GLU A 101 2.94 -8.97 -13.79
N SER A 102 4.15 -9.44 -13.44
CA SER A 102 5.32 -9.12 -14.25
C SER A 102 5.27 -9.89 -15.57
N GLY A 103 4.92 -9.21 -16.68
CA GLY A 103 4.93 -9.76 -18.05
C GLY A 103 6.32 -10.20 -18.54
N MET A 104 7.39 -9.76 -17.88
CA MET A 104 8.75 -10.26 -18.01
C MET A 104 9.32 -10.45 -16.61
N ILE A 105 9.74 -11.67 -16.28
CA ILE A 105 10.27 -12.02 -14.95
C ILE A 105 11.77 -11.65 -14.92
N LEU A 106 12.13 -10.60 -14.17
CA LEU A 106 13.52 -10.34 -13.78
C LEU A 106 13.93 -11.39 -12.72
N ASP A 107 15.00 -12.14 -12.99
CA ASP A 107 15.44 -13.34 -12.24
C ASP A 107 14.36 -14.43 -12.13
N PRO A 108 14.09 -15.16 -13.23
CA PRO A 108 13.18 -16.31 -13.18
C PRO A 108 13.73 -17.38 -12.25
N ILE A 109 12.82 -18.13 -11.62
CA ILE A 109 13.20 -19.38 -10.97
C ILE A 109 13.52 -20.35 -12.09
N THR A 110 14.76 -20.84 -12.13
CA THR A 110 15.23 -21.79 -13.13
C THR A 110 15.56 -23.13 -12.46
N LEU A 111 15.67 -24.18 -13.29
CA LEU A 111 16.20 -25.48 -12.88
C LEU A 111 17.29 -25.92 -13.87
N SER A 112 18.18 -26.78 -13.39
CA SER A 112 19.18 -27.47 -14.21
C SER A 112 18.53 -28.61 -15.00
N PRO A 113 19.08 -29.01 -16.16
CA PRO A 113 18.67 -30.24 -16.85
C PRO A 113 18.75 -31.50 -15.98
N ASP A 114 19.62 -31.50 -14.97
CA ASP A 114 19.83 -32.63 -14.06
C ASP A 114 18.81 -32.68 -12.91
N ASP A 115 17.98 -31.64 -12.75
CA ASP A 115 16.98 -31.58 -11.68
C ASP A 115 15.80 -32.51 -11.93
N THR A 116 15.24 -33.04 -10.84
CA THR A 116 14.10 -33.96 -10.94
C THR A 116 12.78 -33.23 -11.23
N VAL A 117 11.86 -33.93 -11.91
CA VAL A 117 10.47 -33.46 -12.12
C VAL A 117 9.77 -33.16 -10.78
N GLN A 118 10.13 -33.87 -9.71
CA GLN A 118 9.62 -33.60 -8.36
C GLN A 118 10.04 -32.21 -7.86
N ALA A 119 11.29 -31.82 -8.08
CA ALA A 119 11.78 -30.49 -7.75
C ALA A 119 11.01 -29.41 -8.54
N ALA A 120 10.80 -29.63 -9.84
CA ALA A 120 9.98 -28.72 -10.66
C ALA A 120 8.56 -28.54 -10.12
N ARG A 121 7.87 -29.64 -9.78
CA ARG A 121 6.52 -29.57 -9.21
C ARG A 121 6.47 -28.84 -7.87
N ALA A 122 7.46 -29.07 -7.00
CA ALA A 122 7.54 -28.37 -5.72
C ALA A 122 7.70 -26.86 -5.89
N GLN A 123 8.57 -26.43 -6.83
CA GLN A 123 8.78 -25.01 -7.12
C GLN A 123 7.53 -24.37 -7.76
N MET A 124 6.89 -25.03 -8.73
CA MET A 124 5.65 -24.55 -9.34
C MET A 124 4.53 -24.35 -8.31
N ALA A 125 4.36 -25.31 -7.39
CA ALA A 125 3.37 -25.20 -6.32
C ALA A 125 3.70 -24.06 -5.34
N ARG A 126 4.97 -23.96 -4.91
CA ARG A 126 5.42 -22.95 -3.94
C ARG A 126 5.26 -21.52 -4.45
N TYR A 127 5.53 -21.29 -5.73
CA TYR A 127 5.51 -19.95 -6.32
C TYR A 127 4.27 -19.67 -7.16
N SER A 128 3.35 -20.64 -7.29
CA SER A 128 2.13 -20.53 -8.10
C SER A 128 2.42 -20.13 -9.56
N ILE A 129 3.40 -20.80 -10.16
CA ILE A 129 3.84 -20.56 -11.56
C ILE A 129 3.57 -21.79 -12.43
N GLY A 130 3.15 -21.55 -13.68
CA GLY A 130 2.78 -22.61 -14.62
C GLY A 130 3.94 -23.22 -15.42
N GLY A 131 5.14 -22.64 -15.33
CA GLY A 131 6.31 -23.10 -16.08
C GLY A 131 7.60 -22.60 -15.46
N ILE A 132 8.67 -23.38 -15.65
CA ILE A 132 10.02 -23.11 -15.13
C ILE A 132 10.99 -23.22 -16.32
N PRO A 133 11.77 -22.18 -16.63
CA PRO A 133 12.84 -22.28 -17.62
C PRO A 133 13.93 -23.24 -17.13
N ILE A 134 14.35 -24.14 -18.03
CA ILE A 134 15.53 -24.98 -17.81
C ILE A 134 16.72 -24.28 -18.44
N VAL A 135 17.80 -24.09 -17.67
CA VAL A 135 19.02 -23.43 -18.14
C VAL A 135 20.22 -24.32 -17.87
N ASP A 136 21.10 -24.42 -18.84
CA ASP A 136 22.45 -24.91 -18.61
C ASP A 136 23.18 -23.85 -17.77
N ALA A 137 23.89 -24.29 -16.72
CA ALA A 137 24.61 -23.40 -15.80
C ALA A 137 25.54 -22.41 -16.52
#